data_AF-A0A813XHY4-F1
#
_entry.id   AF-A0A813XHY4-F1
#
_cell.length_a   1.000
_cell.length_b   1.000
_cell.length_c   1.000
_cell.angle_alpha   90.00
_cell.angle_beta   90.00
_cell.angle_gamma   90.00
#
_symmetry.space_group_name_H-M   'P 1'
#
loop_
_entity.id
_entity.type
_entity.pdbx_description
1 polymer ?
#
loop_
_entity_poly.entity_id
_entity_poly.type
_entity_poly.pdbx_seq_one_letter_code
_entity_poly.pdbx_strand_id
1 'polypeptide(L)'
;MNSISIGWKRQAEDRVNFGTKNEHADHRSVRKVVPKKQQKTVKTVETTRRGPILPIKRFSNSRSYATLSANTSATDVSVYRHRRLCSVRAAVMTFIIVVIIILLTAICLGIVFGVLKSQNSSGDDSSSSNLNSLSTPSAVSYTSSISVGNQIGLPCSGYTEINDPTRSSSYTANILSCDNGPLFNTTNGGSWIRFVGSGGTTLALSPPDINRCGAYLPIWYNNTLSIPPNTVINDIACVLGYTDTCLAAIAISVVLCSSGNYYVFFLPPTSFCSSRYCTQ
;
A
#
# COMPACT_ATOMS: atom_id res chain seq x y z
N MET A 1 77.21 34.20 9.30
CA MET A 1 77.00 32.75 9.09
C MET A 1 76.20 32.55 7.82
N ASN A 2 76.62 31.62 6.97
CA ASN A 2 75.89 30.84 5.95
C ASN A 2 74.78 31.53 5.11
N SER A 3 75.20 32.15 4.01
CA SER A 3 75.06 31.62 2.63
C SER A 3 73.83 30.78 2.19
N ILE A 4 73.29 31.15 1.00
CA ILE A 4 72.79 30.27 -0.11
C ILE A 4 71.47 29.50 0.17
N SER A 5 70.38 29.67 -0.60
CA SER A 5 70.27 29.19 -2.00
C SER A 5 69.07 29.76 -2.79
N ILE A 6 69.00 29.48 -4.10
CA ILE A 6 67.96 29.97 -5.04
C ILE A 6 67.53 28.83 -6.02
N GLY A 7 66.24 28.66 -6.27
CA GLY A 7 65.69 27.87 -7.40
C GLY A 7 64.17 28.12 -7.53
N TRP A 8 63.54 28.45 -8.67
CA TRP A 8 63.71 28.18 -10.12
C TRP A 8 63.23 26.80 -10.62
N LYS A 9 61.97 26.73 -11.08
CA LYS A 9 61.50 26.34 -12.44
C LYS A 9 59.95 26.49 -12.51
N ARG A 10 59.31 27.01 -13.58
CA ARG A 10 59.11 26.51 -14.98
C ARG A 10 58.34 25.18 -15.04
N GLN A 11 57.44 24.87 -15.97
CA GLN A 11 56.73 25.57 -17.09
C GLN A 11 55.39 24.78 -17.33
N ALA A 12 54.43 25.04 -18.23
CA ALA A 12 54.32 25.78 -19.51
C ALA A 12 53.02 26.65 -19.51
N GLU A 13 52.44 27.31 -20.52
CA GLU A 13 52.48 27.28 -22.01
C GLU A 13 51.78 26.04 -22.65
N ASP A 14 51.19 26.06 -23.86
CA ASP A 14 51.26 27.03 -24.98
C ASP A 14 49.94 27.18 -25.81
N ARG A 15 49.97 27.96 -26.90
CA ARG A 15 48.85 28.38 -27.77
C ARG A 15 48.72 27.61 -29.10
N VAL A 16 47.50 27.53 -29.64
CA VAL A 16 47.17 27.21 -31.05
C VAL A 16 45.86 27.94 -31.43
N ASN A 17 45.63 28.53 -32.60
CA ASN A 17 46.49 29.29 -33.55
C ASN A 17 45.56 30.24 -34.37
N PHE A 18 46.08 31.08 -35.29
CA PHE A 18 45.31 32.12 -36.00
C PHE A 18 45.28 31.93 -37.54
N GLY A 19 44.18 32.33 -38.19
CA GLY A 19 43.99 32.34 -39.66
C GLY A 19 43.31 31.08 -40.24
N THR A 20 42.67 31.10 -41.41
CA THR A 20 42.30 32.21 -42.33
C THR A 20 41.19 31.75 -43.29
N LYS A 21 40.47 32.71 -43.93
CA LYS A 21 39.72 32.66 -45.23
C LYS A 21 39.51 31.28 -45.92
N ASN A 22 38.34 30.95 -46.51
CA ASN A 22 37.53 31.82 -47.38
C ASN A 22 36.06 31.30 -47.57
N GLU A 23 35.32 31.83 -48.55
CA GLU A 23 33.87 31.62 -48.76
C GLU A 23 33.43 30.21 -49.22
N HIS A 24 32.20 29.81 -48.84
CA HIS A 24 31.17 29.35 -49.78
C HIS A 24 29.77 29.71 -49.25
N ALA A 25 28.80 29.89 -50.16
CA ALA A 25 27.48 30.44 -49.85
C ALA A 25 26.36 29.40 -49.99
N ASP A 26 25.30 29.56 -49.20
CA ASP A 26 23.94 29.12 -49.56
C ASP A 26 22.90 30.13 -49.04
N HIS A 27 21.76 30.20 -49.72
CA HIS A 27 20.66 31.13 -49.43
C HIS A 27 19.60 30.48 -48.53
N ARG A 28 18.88 31.30 -47.73
CA ARG A 28 17.40 31.47 -47.82
C ARG A 28 16.77 32.15 -46.59
N SER A 29 15.96 33.18 -46.88
CA SER A 29 14.88 33.74 -46.02
C SER A 29 15.28 34.45 -44.70
N VAL A 30 15.57 35.75 -44.79
CA VAL A 30 15.56 36.67 -43.64
C VAL A 30 14.10 36.99 -43.26
N ARG A 31 13.65 36.58 -42.07
CA ARG A 31 12.42 37.11 -41.46
C ARG A 31 12.74 38.42 -40.74
N LYS A 32 12.06 39.52 -41.10
CA LYS A 32 12.16 40.80 -40.38
C LYS A 32 11.59 40.65 -38.96
N VAL A 33 12.44 40.77 -37.94
CA VAL A 33 12.02 40.81 -36.53
C VAL A 33 11.64 42.25 -36.17
N VAL A 34 10.39 42.48 -35.79
CA VAL A 34 9.93 43.78 -35.27
C VAL A 34 10.28 43.87 -33.78
N PRO A 35 11.01 44.91 -33.32
CA PRO A 35 11.38 45.04 -31.91
C PRO A 35 10.17 45.41 -31.04
N LYS A 36 9.87 44.57 -30.03
CA LYS A 36 8.91 44.92 -28.98
C LYS A 36 9.52 45.98 -28.06
N LYS A 37 8.78 47.06 -27.77
CA LYS A 37 9.18 48.07 -26.77
C LYS A 37 9.35 47.42 -25.40
N GLN A 38 10.51 47.60 -24.77
CA GLN A 38 10.69 47.27 -23.35
C GLN A 38 10.13 48.41 -22.48
N GLN A 39 9.23 48.08 -21.56
CA GLN A 39 8.67 49.03 -20.60
C GLN A 39 9.40 48.85 -19.26
N LYS A 40 10.25 49.82 -18.89
CA LYS A 40 10.99 49.79 -17.62
C LYS A 40 10.05 50.14 -16.46
N THR A 41 9.71 49.14 -15.63
CA THR A 41 9.02 49.38 -14.35
C THR A 41 10.04 49.76 -13.28
N VAL A 42 9.99 51.01 -12.82
CA VAL A 42 10.79 51.47 -11.67
C VAL A 42 10.22 50.86 -10.39
N LYS A 43 11.08 50.26 -9.56
CA LYS A 43 10.73 49.88 -8.18
C LYS A 43 11.28 50.92 -7.23
N THR A 44 10.40 51.72 -6.63
CA THR A 44 10.75 52.59 -5.49
C THR A 44 11.07 51.71 -4.28
N VAL A 45 12.17 52.01 -3.59
CA VAL A 45 12.51 51.43 -2.29
C VAL A 45 12.15 52.46 -1.23
N GLU A 46 11.35 52.07 -0.25
CA GLU A 46 10.83 52.98 0.78
C GLU A 46 11.53 52.74 2.13
N THR A 47 11.97 53.81 2.78
CA THR A 47 12.92 53.75 3.92
C THR A 47 12.20 53.85 5.27
N THR A 48 12.24 52.77 6.04
CA THR A 48 11.63 52.66 7.37
C THR A 48 12.17 53.69 8.38
N ARG A 49 11.27 54.37 9.11
CA ARG A 49 11.54 55.03 10.41
C ARG A 49 10.56 54.52 11.48
N ARG A 50 10.88 54.71 12.77
CA ARG A 50 10.18 54.09 13.92
C ARG A 50 9.28 55.06 14.71
N GLY A 51 8.07 54.60 15.06
CA GLY A 51 7.24 55.08 16.19
C GLY A 51 6.57 56.47 16.05
N PRO A 52 5.67 56.87 16.99
CA PRO A 52 5.26 56.20 18.23
C PRO A 52 3.88 55.49 18.14
N ILE A 53 3.06 55.49 19.21
CA ILE A 53 2.20 54.35 19.62
C ILE A 53 0.75 54.75 20.07
N LEU A 54 -0.26 53.95 19.65
CA LEU A 54 -1.66 53.81 20.16
C LEU A 54 -2.66 55.01 20.02
N PRO A 55 -4.00 54.82 20.14
CA PRO A 55 -4.84 53.59 20.11
C PRO A 55 -6.12 53.69 19.20
N ILE A 56 -7.01 52.68 19.32
CA ILE A 56 -8.48 52.63 19.05
C ILE A 56 -8.94 51.76 17.85
N LYS A 57 -10.04 51.03 18.09
CA LYS A 57 -10.63 49.98 17.25
C LYS A 57 -11.45 50.52 16.07
N ARG A 58 -11.47 49.78 14.96
CA ARG A 58 -12.68 49.61 14.12
C ARG A 58 -12.83 48.15 13.70
N PHE A 59 -14.03 47.59 13.90
CA PHE A 59 -14.47 46.37 13.23
C PHE A 59 -14.90 46.75 11.81
N SER A 60 -14.55 45.94 10.80
CA SER A 60 -15.04 46.10 9.43
C SER A 60 -15.04 44.74 8.74
N ASN A 61 -16.21 44.30 8.27
CA ASN A 61 -16.32 43.06 7.50
C ASN A 61 -15.79 43.29 6.07
N SER A 62 -14.78 42.54 5.66
CA SER A 62 -14.40 42.41 4.25
C SER A 62 -14.62 40.98 3.77
N ARG A 63 -15.36 40.83 2.66
CA ARG A 63 -15.76 39.53 2.12
C ARG A 63 -14.66 39.01 1.19
N SER A 64 -13.68 38.30 1.75
CA SER A 64 -12.54 37.77 1.01
C SER A 64 -12.94 36.69 0.00
N TYR A 65 -13.17 37.09 -1.25
CA TYR A 65 -13.19 36.19 -2.40
C TYR A 65 -11.76 35.70 -2.68
N ALA A 66 -11.42 34.52 -2.16
CA ALA A 66 -10.13 33.89 -2.42
C ALA A 66 -10.03 33.48 -3.90
N THR A 67 -9.21 34.19 -4.68
CA THR A 67 -8.87 33.79 -6.05
C THR A 67 -8.05 32.50 -6.01
N LEU A 68 -8.65 31.38 -6.44
CA LEU A 68 -8.03 30.06 -6.41
C LEU A 68 -6.91 29.94 -7.46
N SER A 69 -5.70 30.39 -7.12
CA SER A 69 -4.50 30.17 -7.92
C SER A 69 -4.10 28.68 -7.86
N ALA A 70 -4.59 27.90 -8.83
CA ALA A 70 -4.32 26.47 -8.94
C ALA A 70 -2.85 26.20 -9.30
N ASN A 71 -1.99 26.12 -8.28
CA ASN A 71 -0.63 25.63 -8.42
C ASN A 71 -0.65 24.10 -8.65
N THR A 72 -0.86 23.67 -9.89
CA THR A 72 -0.76 22.26 -10.31
C THR A 72 0.70 21.80 -10.29
N SER A 73 1.20 21.48 -9.09
CA SER A 73 2.48 20.82 -8.89
C SER A 73 2.46 19.39 -9.45
N ALA A 74 3.63 18.86 -9.81
CA ALA A 74 3.77 17.61 -10.56
C ALA A 74 3.35 16.32 -9.82
N THR A 75 2.79 16.44 -8.60
CA THR A 75 2.26 15.31 -7.81
C THR A 75 0.92 14.77 -8.32
N ASP A 76 0.13 15.57 -9.05
CA ASP A 76 -1.19 15.12 -9.54
C ASP A 76 -1.06 14.06 -10.66
N VAL A 77 -0.05 14.22 -11.54
CA VAL A 77 0.17 13.32 -12.68
C VAL A 77 0.54 11.90 -12.22
N SER A 78 1.31 11.73 -11.14
CA SER A 78 1.64 10.41 -10.61
C SER A 78 0.42 9.74 -9.96
N VAL A 79 -0.36 10.49 -9.17
CA VAL A 79 -1.62 10.02 -8.58
C VAL A 79 -2.61 9.60 -9.68
N TYR A 80 -2.79 10.42 -10.71
CA TYR A 80 -3.70 10.12 -11.83
C TYR A 80 -3.25 8.90 -12.65
N ARG A 81 -1.94 8.76 -12.91
CA ARG A 81 -1.36 7.61 -13.63
C ARG A 81 -1.50 6.32 -12.82
N HIS A 82 -1.32 6.38 -11.49
CA HIS A 82 -1.50 5.22 -10.60
C HIS A 82 -2.98 4.84 -10.44
N ARG A 83 -3.89 5.83 -10.35
CA ARG A 83 -5.35 5.62 -10.38
C ARG A 83 -5.77 4.88 -11.65
N ARG A 84 -5.29 5.30 -12.83
CA ARG A 84 -5.54 4.58 -14.09
C ARG A 84 -4.96 3.16 -14.07
N LEU A 85 -3.72 2.95 -13.63
CA LEU A 85 -3.09 1.63 -13.59
C LEU A 85 -3.84 0.64 -12.67
N CYS A 86 -4.28 1.09 -11.50
CA CYS A 86 -5.06 0.25 -10.58
C CYS A 86 -6.49 0.02 -11.05
N SER A 87 -7.17 1.05 -11.57
CA SER A 87 -8.53 0.92 -12.12
C SER A 87 -8.57 -0.01 -13.34
N VAL A 88 -7.60 0.10 -14.26
CA VAL A 88 -7.48 -0.79 -15.42
C VAL A 88 -7.13 -2.22 -14.99
N ARG A 89 -6.23 -2.41 -14.01
CA ARG A 89 -5.96 -3.74 -13.45
C ARG A 89 -7.20 -4.36 -12.81
N ALA A 90 -7.96 -3.61 -12.02
CA ALA A 90 -9.21 -4.09 -11.44
C ALA A 90 -10.24 -4.45 -12.52
N ALA A 91 -10.44 -3.60 -13.52
CA ALA A 91 -11.36 -3.83 -14.64
C ALA A 91 -10.98 -5.05 -15.51
N VAL A 92 -9.68 -5.27 -15.74
CA VAL A 92 -9.19 -6.47 -16.45
C VAL A 92 -9.40 -7.72 -15.60
N MET A 93 -9.15 -7.68 -14.30
CA MET A 93 -9.39 -8.82 -13.40
C MET A 93 -10.88 -9.15 -13.30
N THR A 94 -11.78 -8.17 -13.17
CA THR A 94 -13.23 -8.43 -13.14
C THR A 94 -13.74 -8.96 -14.49
N PHE A 95 -13.22 -8.45 -15.62
CA PHE A 95 -13.55 -9.00 -16.94
C PHE A 95 -13.11 -10.47 -17.08
N ILE A 96 -11.88 -10.82 -16.65
CA ILE A 96 -11.39 -12.20 -16.66
C ILE A 96 -12.26 -13.10 -15.77
N ILE A 97 -12.63 -12.65 -14.57
CA ILE A 97 -13.51 -13.40 -13.66
C ILE A 97 -14.89 -13.64 -14.30
N VAL A 98 -15.49 -12.62 -14.92
CA VAL A 98 -16.78 -12.75 -15.62
C VAL A 98 -16.68 -13.73 -16.79
N VAL A 99 -15.61 -13.69 -17.59
CA VAL A 99 -15.39 -14.65 -18.68
C VAL A 99 -15.22 -16.08 -18.14
N ILE A 100 -14.50 -16.28 -17.03
CA ILE A 100 -14.36 -17.59 -16.38
C ILE A 100 -15.73 -18.10 -15.89
N ILE A 101 -16.55 -17.26 -15.27
CA ILE A 101 -17.91 -17.63 -14.82
C ILE A 101 -18.81 -18.01 -16.02
N ILE A 102 -18.74 -17.26 -17.13
CA ILE A 102 -19.48 -17.58 -18.36
C ILE A 102 -19.02 -18.92 -18.95
N LEU A 103 -17.71 -19.19 -18.98
CA LEU A 103 -17.17 -20.48 -19.46
C LEU A 103 -17.59 -21.64 -18.56
N LEU A 104 -17.49 -21.50 -17.23
CA LEU A 104 -17.89 -22.54 -16.28
C LEU A 104 -19.40 -22.83 -16.35
N THR A 105 -20.25 -21.80 -16.40
CA THR A 105 -21.71 -21.98 -16.56
C THR A 105 -22.07 -22.60 -17.91
N ALA A 106 -21.39 -22.23 -19.01
CA ALA A 106 -21.57 -22.87 -20.31
C ALA A 106 -21.15 -24.35 -20.30
N ILE A 107 -20.06 -24.71 -19.61
CA ILE A 107 -19.63 -26.10 -19.41
C ILE A 107 -20.68 -26.89 -18.62
N CYS A 108 -21.17 -26.33 -17.49
CA CYS A 108 -22.22 -26.98 -16.70
C CYS A 108 -23.52 -27.19 -17.50
N LEU A 109 -23.96 -26.19 -18.28
CA LEU A 109 -25.14 -26.32 -19.15
C LEU A 109 -24.92 -27.36 -20.25
N GLY A 110 -23.74 -27.40 -20.87
CA GLY A 110 -23.38 -28.41 -21.87
C GLY A 110 -23.40 -29.84 -21.30
N ILE A 111 -22.93 -30.03 -20.07
CA ILE A 111 -23.00 -31.32 -19.37
C ILE A 111 -24.46 -31.73 -19.10
N VAL A 112 -25.31 -30.81 -18.63
CA VAL A 112 -26.75 -31.08 -18.39
C VAL A 112 -27.47 -31.49 -19.68
N PHE A 113 -27.22 -30.81 -20.80
CA PHE A 113 -27.78 -31.21 -22.10
C PHE A 113 -27.22 -32.54 -22.64
N GLY A 114 -25.99 -32.91 -22.27
CA GLY A 114 -25.40 -34.22 -22.60
C GLY A 114 -26.09 -35.39 -21.89
N VAL A 115 -26.43 -35.23 -20.60
CA VAL A 115 -27.08 -36.29 -19.80
C VAL A 115 -28.49 -36.62 -20.31
N LEU A 116 -29.23 -35.62 -20.81
CA LEU A 116 -30.60 -35.82 -21.33
C LEU A 116 -30.69 -36.66 -22.62
N LYS A 117 -29.58 -37.15 -23.18
CA LYS A 117 -29.58 -37.98 -24.40
C LYS A 117 -29.17 -39.45 -24.16
N SER A 118 -28.99 -39.90 -22.92
CA SER A 118 -28.61 -41.29 -22.63
C SER A 118 -29.13 -41.81 -21.29
N GLN A 119 -30.44 -41.98 -21.17
CA GLN A 119 -31.05 -42.88 -20.18
C GLN A 119 -32.15 -43.73 -20.83
N ASN A 120 -31.82 -44.98 -21.17
CA ASN A 120 -32.78 -46.02 -21.55
C ASN A 120 -32.22 -47.42 -21.27
N SER A 121 -32.12 -47.77 -19.99
CA SER A 121 -32.12 -49.17 -19.54
C SER A 121 -32.62 -49.21 -18.10
N SER A 122 -33.70 -49.96 -17.87
CA SER A 122 -34.08 -50.41 -16.52
C SER A 122 -33.07 -51.44 -15.99
N GLY A 123 -33.10 -51.71 -14.69
CA GLY A 123 -32.22 -52.69 -14.06
C GLY A 123 -32.20 -52.55 -12.54
N ASP A 124 -33.28 -52.96 -11.89
CA ASP A 124 -33.30 -53.17 -10.44
C ASP A 124 -32.39 -54.36 -10.08
N ASP A 125 -31.78 -54.34 -8.88
CA ASP A 125 -32.17 -55.33 -7.87
C ASP A 125 -31.71 -54.95 -6.45
N SER A 126 -32.35 -55.55 -5.45
CA SER A 126 -32.01 -55.40 -4.02
C SER A 126 -31.65 -56.75 -3.40
N SER A 127 -30.59 -56.80 -2.58
CA SER A 127 -30.36 -57.93 -1.66
C SER A 127 -29.47 -57.55 -0.48
N SER A 128 -29.69 -58.23 0.64
CA SER A 128 -29.09 -57.94 1.96
C SER A 128 -28.50 -59.21 2.58
N SER A 129 -27.97 -59.11 3.81
CA SER A 129 -27.25 -60.16 4.58
C SER A 129 -25.83 -60.48 4.05
N ASN A 130 -24.84 -60.79 4.89
CA ASN A 130 -24.91 -61.46 6.19
C ASN A 130 -24.02 -60.83 7.29
N LEU A 131 -24.39 -61.10 8.54
CA LEU A 131 -23.52 -61.00 9.71
C LEU A 131 -22.64 -62.25 9.81
N ASN A 132 -21.39 -62.08 10.22
CA ASN A 132 -20.58 -63.15 10.83
C ASN A 132 -19.74 -62.54 11.97
N SER A 133 -19.49 -63.33 13.00
CA SER A 133 -19.03 -62.86 14.32
C SER A 133 -17.70 -63.47 14.76
N LEU A 134 -17.13 -62.90 15.83
CA LEU A 134 -16.09 -63.47 16.68
C LEU A 134 -14.72 -63.70 15.99
N SER A 135 -13.69 -62.94 16.36
CA SER A 135 -13.01 -63.17 17.65
C SER A 135 -12.03 -62.04 18.01
N THR A 136 -11.75 -61.89 19.31
CA THR A 136 -10.74 -60.98 19.85
C THR A 136 -9.32 -61.49 19.61
N PRO A 137 -8.34 -60.58 19.48
CA PRO A 137 -7.21 -60.67 20.40
C PRO A 137 -6.89 -59.37 21.15
N SER A 138 -6.49 -59.55 22.41
CA SER A 138 -5.55 -58.78 23.23
C SER A 138 -5.34 -57.27 22.97
N ALA A 139 -5.52 -56.50 24.04
CA ALA A 139 -5.31 -55.05 24.07
C ALA A 139 -3.91 -54.61 23.61
N VAL A 140 -3.88 -53.71 22.63
CA VAL A 140 -2.82 -52.69 22.52
C VAL A 140 -3.49 -51.34 22.70
N SER A 141 -3.55 -50.88 23.95
CA SER A 141 -3.99 -49.52 24.27
C SER A 141 -2.95 -48.53 23.78
N TYR A 142 -3.06 -48.11 22.52
CA TYR A 142 -2.39 -46.91 22.03
C TYR A 142 -3.00 -45.69 22.73
N THR A 143 -2.57 -45.46 23.98
CA THR A 143 -2.69 -44.16 24.63
C THR A 143 -1.76 -43.20 23.91
N SER A 144 -2.19 -42.74 22.75
CA SER A 144 -1.63 -41.60 22.05
C SER A 144 -1.91 -40.35 22.90
N SER A 145 -1.12 -40.19 23.96
CA SER A 145 -0.97 -38.95 24.70
C SER A 145 -0.25 -37.93 23.81
N ILE A 146 -0.87 -37.59 22.69
CA ILE A 146 -0.61 -36.36 21.97
C ILE A 146 -1.03 -35.27 22.96
N SER A 147 -0.03 -34.72 23.64
CA SER A 147 -0.18 -33.43 24.29
C SER A 147 -0.50 -32.41 23.20
N VAL A 148 -1.79 -32.20 22.92
CA VAL A 148 -2.29 -31.04 22.17
C VAL A 148 -2.20 -29.82 23.09
N GLY A 149 -0.95 -29.52 23.41
CA GLY A 149 -0.47 -28.59 24.41
C GLY A 149 1.01 -28.43 24.11
N ASN A 150 1.40 -27.21 23.76
CA ASN A 150 2.66 -26.87 23.11
C ASN A 150 2.78 -27.16 21.59
N GLN A 151 1.87 -26.56 20.80
CA GLN A 151 2.31 -25.77 19.64
C GLN A 151 2.35 -24.27 20.00
N ILE A 152 2.80 -23.97 21.23
CA ILE A 152 2.99 -22.62 21.75
C ILE A 152 4.38 -22.19 21.30
N GLY A 153 4.48 -21.60 20.12
CA GLY A 153 5.78 -21.27 19.54
C GLY A 153 5.69 -20.46 18.26
N LEU A 154 5.35 -21.09 17.14
CA LEU A 154 5.60 -20.58 15.78
C LEU A 154 5.30 -19.08 15.57
N PRO A 155 4.08 -18.55 15.78
CA PRO A 155 3.81 -17.12 15.58
C PRO A 155 4.40 -16.19 16.66
N CYS A 156 4.88 -16.73 17.79
CA CYS A 156 5.51 -16.00 18.88
C CYS A 156 7.06 -16.11 18.89
N SER A 157 7.64 -16.89 17.98
CA SER A 157 9.10 -16.98 17.76
C SER A 157 9.53 -16.73 16.31
N GLY A 158 8.59 -16.78 15.34
CA GLY A 158 8.80 -16.50 13.92
C GLY A 158 7.81 -15.48 13.38
N TYR A 159 8.14 -14.20 13.52
CA TYR A 159 7.37 -13.06 12.98
C TYR A 159 8.30 -11.97 12.44
N THR A 160 7.76 -11.08 11.60
CA THR A 160 8.46 -9.86 11.18
C THR A 160 7.95 -8.66 11.98
N GLU A 161 8.84 -7.83 12.50
CA GLU A 161 8.46 -6.57 13.12
C GLU A 161 8.28 -5.46 12.08
N ILE A 162 7.24 -4.64 12.24
CA ILE A 162 7.07 -3.39 11.49
C ILE A 162 7.08 -2.22 12.46
N ASN A 163 8.16 -1.44 12.42
CA ASN A 163 8.29 -0.15 13.09
C ASN A 163 8.08 0.98 12.07
N ASP A 164 6.83 1.38 11.87
CA ASP A 164 6.47 2.44 10.91
C ASP A 164 5.46 3.43 11.51
N PRO A 165 5.91 4.62 11.95
CA PRO A 165 5.05 5.68 12.50
C PRO A 165 3.91 6.10 11.56
N THR A 166 4.06 5.92 10.24
CA THR A 166 3.01 6.28 9.28
C THR A 166 1.79 5.35 9.33
N ARG A 167 1.87 4.22 10.05
CA ARG A 167 0.74 3.29 10.23
C ARG A 167 -0.30 3.73 11.25
N SER A 168 -0.03 4.75 12.07
CA SER A 168 -1.00 5.21 13.06
C SER A 168 -2.34 5.58 12.39
N SER A 169 -3.45 5.16 13.00
CA SER A 169 -4.80 5.60 12.66
C SER A 169 -4.97 7.13 12.71
N SER A 170 -4.08 7.84 13.40
CA SER A 170 -4.01 9.31 13.44
C SER A 170 -3.19 9.96 12.32
N TYR A 171 -2.40 9.20 11.54
CA TYR A 171 -1.51 9.74 10.52
C TYR A 171 -2.27 10.10 9.23
N THR A 172 -2.18 11.36 8.80
CA THR A 172 -3.03 11.96 7.74
C THR A 172 -2.32 12.24 6.40
N ALA A 173 -0.99 12.09 6.33
CA ALA A 173 -0.22 12.36 5.12
C ALA A 173 -0.06 11.12 4.21
N ASN A 174 0.46 11.32 3.00
CA ASN A 174 0.94 10.26 2.10
C ASN A 174 -0.02 9.08 1.87
N ILE A 175 -1.27 9.35 1.46
CA ILE A 175 -2.41 8.43 1.27
C ILE A 175 -2.25 7.31 0.22
N LEU A 176 -1.03 6.96 -0.20
CA LEU A 176 -0.76 6.07 -1.33
C LEU A 176 -0.18 4.69 -0.94
N SER A 177 0.28 4.51 0.30
CA SER A 177 0.89 3.28 0.79
C SER A 177 -0.08 2.09 0.73
N CYS A 178 0.44 0.90 0.44
CA CYS A 178 -0.36 -0.31 0.24
C CYS A 178 0.33 -1.54 0.81
N ASP A 179 -0.39 -2.40 1.51
CA ASP A 179 0.14 -3.65 2.09
C ASP A 179 -0.03 -4.85 1.14
N ASN A 180 0.39 -4.68 -0.11
CA ASN A 180 0.40 -5.72 -1.15
C ASN A 180 1.81 -6.07 -1.67
N GLY A 181 2.85 -5.50 -1.06
CA GLY A 181 4.25 -5.82 -1.36
C GLY A 181 4.69 -7.20 -0.83
N PRO A 182 5.94 -7.63 -1.12
CA PRO A 182 6.44 -8.98 -0.82
C PRO A 182 6.38 -9.41 0.65
N LEU A 183 6.32 -8.46 1.59
CA LEU A 183 6.16 -8.75 3.02
C LEU A 183 4.80 -9.41 3.33
N PHE A 184 3.74 -9.05 2.60
CA PHE A 184 2.41 -9.63 2.78
C PHE A 184 2.09 -10.67 1.69
N ASN A 185 2.57 -10.43 0.47
CA ASN A 185 2.35 -11.31 -0.68
C ASN A 185 3.36 -12.47 -0.69
N THR A 186 3.14 -13.46 0.18
CA THR A 186 3.96 -14.67 0.32
C THR A 186 3.29 -15.89 -0.32
N THR A 187 4.05 -16.98 -0.52
CA THR A 187 3.53 -18.30 -0.92
C THR A 187 2.52 -18.88 0.07
N ASN A 188 2.51 -18.41 1.31
CA ASN A 188 1.63 -18.88 2.37
C ASN A 188 0.34 -18.03 2.46
N GLY A 189 0.16 -17.08 1.54
CA GLY A 189 -1.01 -16.18 1.50
C GLY A 189 -0.95 -15.02 2.49
N GLY A 190 0.14 -14.83 3.22
CA GLY A 190 0.30 -13.80 4.26
C GLY A 190 1.59 -13.95 5.08
N SER A 191 1.77 -13.08 6.07
CA SER A 191 2.90 -13.12 7.01
C SER A 191 2.46 -12.90 8.45
N TRP A 192 3.19 -13.49 9.39
CA TRP A 192 3.11 -13.16 10.82
C TRP A 192 3.84 -11.85 11.09
N ILE A 193 3.09 -10.82 11.52
CA ILE A 193 3.53 -9.44 11.72
C ILE A 193 3.31 -9.02 13.17
N ARG A 194 4.33 -8.43 13.78
CA ARG A 194 4.25 -7.67 15.04
C ARG A 194 4.40 -6.19 14.74
N PHE A 195 3.48 -5.35 15.22
CA PHE A 195 3.63 -3.90 15.13
C PHE A 195 4.35 -3.36 16.37
N VAL A 196 5.27 -2.42 16.18
CA VAL A 196 6.09 -1.84 17.24
C VAL A 196 6.34 -0.35 17.01
N GLY A 197 6.72 0.38 18.06
CA GLY A 197 7.09 1.79 17.98
C GLY A 197 5.91 2.77 17.96
N SER A 198 6.17 4.02 17.59
CA SER A 198 5.22 5.13 17.71
C SER A 198 4.11 5.17 16.67
N GLY A 199 4.07 4.22 15.74
CA GLY A 199 2.91 4.01 14.86
C GLY A 199 1.74 3.31 15.56
N GLY A 200 2.00 2.66 16.70
CA GLY A 200 1.08 1.76 17.37
C GLY A 200 1.67 0.35 17.47
N THR A 201 1.17 -0.45 18.40
CA THR A 201 1.64 -1.82 18.67
C THR A 201 0.59 -2.88 18.34
N THR A 202 -0.62 -2.45 17.99
CA THR A 202 -1.76 -3.30 17.63
C THR A 202 -2.44 -2.75 16.39
N LEU A 203 -3.27 -3.55 15.71
CA LEU A 203 -4.19 -3.02 14.70
C LEU A 203 -5.18 -2.03 15.35
N ALA A 204 -5.63 -1.03 14.60
CA ALA A 204 -6.68 -0.13 15.05
C ALA A 204 -7.96 -0.92 15.40
N LEU A 205 -8.52 -0.75 16.61
CA LEU A 205 -9.67 -1.50 17.14
C LEU A 205 -11.02 -0.81 16.90
N SER A 206 -10.97 0.36 16.25
CA SER A 206 -12.11 1.14 15.80
C SER A 206 -11.83 1.63 14.37
N PRO A 207 -12.89 1.88 13.57
CA PRO A 207 -12.72 2.34 12.20
C PRO A 207 -12.05 3.72 12.16
N PRO A 208 -10.88 3.88 11.51
CA PRO A 208 -10.30 5.19 11.24
C PRO A 208 -11.15 5.97 10.22
N ASP A 209 -10.92 7.27 10.07
CA ASP A 209 -11.44 8.01 8.92
C ASP A 209 -10.78 7.57 7.60
N ILE A 210 -11.43 7.81 6.47
CA ILE A 210 -10.80 7.76 5.14
C ILE A 210 -9.59 8.71 5.09
N ASN A 211 -8.54 8.33 4.34
CA ASN A 211 -7.23 9.01 4.30
C ASN A 211 -6.50 9.00 5.67
N ARG A 212 -6.26 7.81 6.22
CA ARG A 212 -5.48 7.58 7.45
C ARG A 212 -4.44 6.47 7.26
N CYS A 213 -3.48 6.37 8.20
CA CYS A 213 -2.35 5.43 8.18
C CYS A 213 -1.51 5.39 6.88
N GLY A 214 -1.51 6.47 6.10
CA GLY A 214 -0.84 6.54 4.80
C GLY A 214 -1.59 5.83 3.68
N ALA A 215 -2.88 5.55 3.85
CA ALA A 215 -3.71 4.84 2.88
C ALA A 215 -4.98 5.61 2.53
N TYR A 216 -5.53 5.32 1.36
CA TYR A 216 -6.83 5.83 0.93
C TYR A 216 -7.96 5.05 1.61
N LEU A 217 -7.81 3.71 1.68
CA LEU A 217 -8.73 2.79 2.35
C LEU A 217 -8.02 2.17 3.57
N PRO A 218 -8.19 2.74 4.77
CA PRO A 218 -7.80 2.11 6.04
C PRO A 218 -8.28 0.67 6.16
N ILE A 219 -7.47 -0.16 6.80
CA ILE A 219 -7.85 -1.50 7.25
C ILE A 219 -7.64 -1.55 8.76
N TRP A 220 -8.67 -2.00 9.48
CA TRP A 220 -8.73 -2.02 10.94
C TRP A 220 -9.24 -3.38 11.43
N TYR A 221 -9.07 -3.69 12.72
CA TYR A 221 -9.45 -4.96 13.32
C TYR A 221 -10.84 -4.85 13.97
N ASN A 222 -11.80 -5.62 13.48
CA ASN A 222 -13.21 -5.51 13.88
C ASN A 222 -13.56 -6.41 15.07
N ASN A 223 -12.67 -6.45 16.07
CA ASN A 223 -12.90 -7.17 17.32
C ASN A 223 -12.04 -6.56 18.45
N THR A 224 -12.34 -6.96 19.69
CA THR A 224 -11.53 -6.63 20.86
C THR A 224 -10.28 -7.52 20.95
N LEU A 225 -9.23 -7.04 21.61
CA LEU A 225 -8.02 -7.82 21.89
C LEU A 225 -8.19 -8.84 23.03
N SER A 226 -9.38 -9.44 23.17
CA SER A 226 -9.71 -10.43 24.21
C SER A 226 -9.17 -11.83 23.86
N ILE A 227 -7.93 -11.90 23.39
CA ILE A 227 -7.32 -13.11 22.82
C ILE A 227 -6.71 -13.97 23.94
N PRO A 228 -7.07 -15.27 24.05
CA PRO A 228 -6.47 -16.15 25.04
C PRO A 228 -4.94 -16.27 24.85
N PRO A 229 -4.14 -16.18 25.92
CA PRO A 229 -2.68 -16.24 25.83
C PRO A 229 -2.17 -17.46 25.05
N ASN A 230 -1.22 -17.21 24.15
CA ASN A 230 -0.54 -18.18 23.29
C ASN A 230 -1.47 -19.01 22.38
N THR A 231 -2.73 -18.61 22.22
CA THR A 231 -3.71 -19.28 21.36
C THR A 231 -3.90 -18.47 20.08
N VAL A 232 -3.80 -19.13 18.92
CA VAL A 232 -4.14 -18.51 17.63
C VAL A 232 -5.65 -18.52 17.45
N ILE A 233 -6.24 -17.35 17.22
CA ILE A 233 -7.64 -17.18 16.83
C ILE A 233 -7.69 -16.70 15.38
N ASN A 234 -8.65 -17.21 14.61
CA ASN A 234 -9.00 -16.70 13.27
C ASN A 234 -10.10 -15.65 13.40
N ASP A 235 -9.94 -14.52 12.72
CA ASP A 235 -10.76 -13.33 12.93
C ASP A 235 -10.77 -12.44 11.66
N ILE A 236 -11.38 -11.25 11.72
CA ILE A 236 -11.63 -10.38 10.57
C ILE A 236 -11.02 -8.99 10.76
N ALA A 237 -10.19 -8.59 9.79
CA ALA A 237 -9.88 -7.19 9.53
C ALA A 237 -10.86 -6.62 8.49
N CYS A 238 -11.24 -5.36 8.63
CA CYS A 238 -12.24 -4.69 7.81
C CYS A 238 -11.59 -3.58 6.97
N VAL A 239 -11.81 -3.60 5.65
CA VAL A 239 -11.50 -2.48 4.76
C VAL A 239 -12.58 -1.42 4.92
N LEU A 240 -12.19 -0.20 5.24
CA LEU A 240 -13.09 0.93 5.40
C LEU A 240 -13.67 1.40 4.05
N GLY A 241 -14.99 1.58 3.98
CA GLY A 241 -15.70 2.22 2.87
C GLY A 241 -16.25 3.60 3.22
N TYR A 242 -16.96 4.22 2.27
CA TYR A 242 -17.58 5.54 2.44
C TYR A 242 -18.86 5.53 3.29
N THR A 243 -19.59 4.42 3.26
CA THR A 243 -20.92 4.27 3.88
C THR A 243 -21.01 3.02 4.77
N ASP A 244 -19.91 2.28 4.87
CA ASP A 244 -19.79 0.99 5.55
C ASP A 244 -18.39 0.92 6.15
N THR A 245 -18.29 0.61 7.44
CA THR A 245 -17.01 0.47 8.15
C THR A 245 -16.29 -0.83 7.82
N CYS A 246 -16.98 -1.81 7.22
CA CYS A 246 -16.44 -3.10 6.79
C CYS A 246 -16.85 -3.48 5.34
N LEU A 247 -16.66 -2.54 4.40
CA LEU A 247 -16.94 -2.70 2.97
C LEU A 247 -16.34 -3.99 2.36
N ALA A 248 -15.22 -4.46 2.89
CA ALA A 248 -14.73 -5.81 2.63
C ALA A 248 -14.09 -6.42 3.89
N ALA A 249 -14.48 -7.65 4.20
CA ALA A 249 -13.83 -8.46 5.23
C ALA A 249 -12.56 -9.13 4.68
N ILE A 250 -11.51 -9.13 5.49
CA ILE A 250 -10.23 -9.81 5.26
C ILE A 250 -10.04 -10.80 6.40
N ALA A 251 -9.95 -12.10 6.09
CA ALA A 251 -9.62 -13.12 7.07
C ALA A 251 -8.17 -12.94 7.54
N ILE A 252 -7.98 -12.87 8.86
CA ILE A 252 -6.68 -12.79 9.52
C ILE A 252 -6.60 -13.86 10.62
N SER A 253 -5.41 -14.03 11.20
CA SER A 253 -5.26 -14.70 12.50
C SER A 253 -4.55 -13.79 13.49
N VAL A 254 -4.77 -13.98 14.79
CA VAL A 254 -4.12 -13.21 15.86
C VAL A 254 -3.74 -14.13 17.02
N VAL A 255 -2.63 -13.82 17.69
CA VAL A 255 -2.21 -14.46 18.95
C VAL A 255 -1.69 -13.41 19.94
N LEU A 256 -2.01 -13.58 21.21
CA LEU A 256 -1.38 -12.85 22.32
C LEU A 256 -0.17 -13.65 22.83
N CYS A 257 1.04 -13.21 22.51
CA CYS A 257 2.28 -13.87 22.96
C CYS A 257 2.60 -13.50 24.42
N SER A 258 2.32 -14.42 25.34
CA SER A 258 2.30 -14.14 26.78
C SER A 258 3.66 -13.81 27.38
N SER A 259 4.75 -14.27 26.75
CA SER A 259 6.13 -14.09 27.21
C SER A 259 6.63 -12.64 27.13
N GLY A 260 5.96 -11.78 26.37
CA GLY A 260 6.26 -10.34 26.31
C GLY A 260 5.04 -9.43 26.22
N ASN A 261 3.83 -9.97 26.45
CA ASN A 261 2.55 -9.27 26.36
C ASN A 261 2.37 -8.44 25.07
N TYR A 262 2.54 -9.07 23.91
CA TYR A 262 2.37 -8.45 22.59
C TYR A 262 1.53 -9.31 21.65
N TYR A 263 0.90 -8.66 20.68
CA TYR A 263 0.09 -9.32 19.66
C TYR A 263 0.90 -9.56 18.39
N VAL A 264 0.67 -10.70 17.76
CA VAL A 264 1.17 -11.01 16.41
C VAL A 264 -0.01 -11.40 15.54
N PHE A 265 -0.08 -10.81 14.35
CA PHE A 265 -1.17 -10.99 13.40
C PHE A 265 -0.69 -11.70 12.14
N PHE A 266 -1.41 -12.70 11.66
CA PHE A 266 -1.22 -13.23 10.30
C PHE A 266 -2.01 -12.37 9.32
N LEU A 267 -1.30 -11.64 8.46
CA LEU A 267 -1.88 -10.62 7.58
C LEU A 267 -1.68 -10.99 6.09
N PRO A 268 -2.75 -11.19 5.31
CA PRO A 268 -2.68 -11.44 3.87
C PRO A 268 -2.42 -10.14 3.08
N PRO A 269 -2.03 -10.24 1.79
CA PRO A 269 -1.80 -9.08 0.94
C PRO A 269 -3.12 -8.37 0.59
N THR A 270 -3.09 -7.04 0.59
CA THR A 270 -4.29 -6.23 0.37
C THR A 270 -4.71 -6.17 -1.10
N SER A 271 -5.95 -6.57 -1.42
CA SER A 271 -6.48 -6.60 -2.79
C SER A 271 -6.68 -5.22 -3.44
N PHE A 272 -6.89 -4.16 -2.65
CA PHE A 272 -7.15 -2.82 -3.14
C PHE A 272 -5.89 -1.95 -3.14
N CYS A 273 -5.59 -1.26 -4.24
CA CYS A 273 -4.50 -0.29 -4.28
C CYS A 273 -4.70 0.84 -3.24
N SER A 274 -3.62 1.19 -2.55
CA SER A 274 -3.61 2.19 -1.47
C SER A 274 -4.57 1.84 -0.32
N SER A 275 -4.64 0.54 0.03
CA SER A 275 -5.24 0.04 1.26
C SER A 275 -4.20 -0.61 2.16
N ARG A 276 -4.35 -0.47 3.48
CA ARG A 276 -3.26 -0.71 4.43
C ARG A 276 -3.76 -1.01 5.84
N TYR A 277 -3.09 -1.92 6.54
CA TYR A 277 -3.31 -2.19 7.96
C TYR A 277 -2.86 -1.00 8.81
N CYS A 278 -3.83 -0.31 9.40
CA CYS A 278 -3.63 0.79 10.34
C CYS A 278 -3.44 0.27 11.77
N THR A 279 -2.69 1.01 12.57
CA THR A 279 -2.30 0.64 13.94
C THR A 279 -2.69 1.69 14.98
N GLN A 280 -2.71 1.27 16.25
CA GLN A 280 -2.85 2.11 17.45
C GLN A 280 -1.92 1.62 18.58
#